data_AF-X0RPP1-F1
#
_entry.id   AF-X0RPP1-F1
#
_cell.length_a   1.000
_cell.length_b   1.000
_cell.length_c   1.000
_cell.angle_alpha   90.00
_cell.angle_beta   90.00
_cell.angle_gamma   90.00
#
_symmetry.space_group_name_H-M   'P 1'
#
loop_
_entity.id
_entity.type
_entity.pdbx_description
1 polymer ?
#
loop_
_entity_poly.entity_id
_entity_poly.type
_entity_poly.pdbx_seq_one_letter_code
_entity_poly.pdbx_strand_id
1 'polypeptide(L)'
;MLEILNTLAKGGPVMVPLAVCSVLAVTVIIERYLALRKADRGGEQLIAAIRRAHRNGDGAEALAECERVDGLVAGVLAAGVRAHLMGAPVTEAMEEQALTDQGGLN
;
A
#
# COMPACT_ATOMS: atom_id res chain seq x y z
N MET A 1 -40.87 15.72 -7.31
CA MET A 1 -39.89 14.69 -7.76
C MET A 1 -39.76 14.63 -9.29
N LEU A 2 -40.84 14.79 -10.08
CA LEU A 2 -40.76 14.84 -11.55
C LEU A 2 -40.24 16.19 -12.12
N GLU A 3 -40.39 17.30 -11.39
CA GLU A 3 -39.93 18.62 -11.87
C GLU A 3 -38.42 18.73 -12.03
N ILE A 4 -37.63 18.18 -11.09
CA ILE A 4 -36.16 18.15 -11.16
C ILE A 4 -35.67 17.32 -12.37
N LEU A 5 -36.31 16.19 -12.67
CA LEU A 5 -35.99 15.40 -13.87
C LEU A 5 -36.24 16.18 -15.17
N ASN A 6 -37.29 17.01 -15.19
CA ASN A 6 -37.62 17.84 -16.36
C ASN A 6 -36.64 19.02 -16.56
N THR A 7 -36.07 19.57 -15.49
CA THR A 7 -34.99 20.58 -15.59
C THR A 7 -33.66 19.96 -15.98
N LEU A 8 -33.32 18.75 -15.50
CA LEU A 8 -32.13 18.02 -15.96
C LEU A 8 -32.22 17.65 -17.46
N ALA A 9 -33.40 17.24 -17.93
CA ALA A 9 -33.64 16.94 -19.34
C ALA A 9 -33.49 18.18 -20.26
N LYS A 10 -33.66 19.39 -19.72
CA LYS A 10 -33.44 20.66 -20.43
C LYS A 10 -31.97 21.13 -20.42
N GLY A 11 -31.08 20.47 -19.68
CA GLY A 11 -29.65 20.82 -19.59
C GLY A 11 -28.83 20.58 -20.87
N GLY A 12 -29.44 20.04 -21.92
CA GLY A 12 -28.82 19.87 -23.23
C GLY A 12 -27.79 18.74 -23.29
N PRO A 13 -27.11 18.56 -24.44
CA PRO A 13 -26.17 17.45 -24.67
C PRO A 13 -24.97 17.43 -23.72
N VAL A 14 -24.69 18.53 -23.02
CA VAL A 14 -23.59 18.68 -22.04
C VAL A 14 -23.84 17.86 -20.76
N MET A 15 -25.09 17.46 -20.48
CA MET A 15 -25.42 16.61 -19.33
C MET A 15 -24.80 15.21 -19.42
N VAL A 16 -24.67 14.68 -20.63
CA VAL A 16 -24.12 13.34 -20.88
C VAL A 16 -22.64 13.25 -20.46
N PRO A 17 -21.72 14.10 -20.97
CA PRO A 17 -20.31 14.03 -20.54
C PRO A 17 -20.13 14.34 -19.05
N LEU A 18 -20.97 15.19 -18.46
CA LEU A 18 -20.92 15.49 -17.03
C LEU A 18 -21.30 14.25 -16.19
N ALA A 19 -22.36 13.54 -16.58
CA ALA A 19 -22.74 12.28 -15.95
C ALA A 19 -21.63 11.22 -16.08
N VAL A 20 -21.03 11.09 -17.26
CA VAL A 20 -19.88 10.17 -17.48
C VAL A 20 -18.70 10.55 -16.60
N CYS A 21 -18.34 11.84 -16.54
CA CYS A 21 -17.25 12.34 -15.72
C CYS A 21 -17.50 12.05 -14.22
N SER A 22 -18.75 12.21 -13.76
CA SER A 22 -19.13 11.87 -12.38
C SER A 22 -18.93 10.37 -12.08
N VAL A 23 -19.35 9.48 -12.98
CA VAL A 23 -19.15 8.03 -12.81
C VAL A 23 -17.66 7.66 -12.80
N LEU A 24 -16.87 8.26 -13.68
CA LEU A 24 -15.42 8.05 -13.73
C LEU A 24 -14.75 8.55 -12.44
N ALA A 25 -15.13 9.73 -11.97
CA ALA A 25 -14.62 10.29 -10.73
C ALA A 25 -14.91 9.36 -9.53
N VAL A 26 -16.15 8.88 -9.41
CA VAL A 26 -16.53 7.94 -8.33
C VAL A 26 -15.73 6.63 -8.43
N THR A 27 -15.56 6.09 -9.64
CA THR A 27 -14.75 4.87 -9.85
C THR A 27 -13.32 5.06 -9.36
N VAL A 28 -12.66 6.15 -9.76
CA VAL A 28 -11.28 6.47 -9.33
C VAL A 28 -11.21 6.69 -7.81
N ILE A 29 -12.20 7.36 -7.22
CA ILE A 29 -12.28 7.57 -5.77
C ILE A 29 -12.38 6.23 -5.03
N ILE A 30 -13.22 5.30 -5.49
CA ILE A 30 -13.38 3.98 -4.87
C ILE A 30 -12.08 3.19 -4.99
N GLU A 31 -11.48 3.14 -6.18
CA GLU A 31 -10.21 2.46 -6.40
C GLU A 31 -9.11 3.01 -5.49
N ARG A 32 -8.98 4.34 -5.43
CA ARG A 32 -7.99 5.00 -4.57
C ARG A 32 -8.26 4.78 -3.09
N TYR A 33 -9.52 4.82 -2.66
CA TYR A 33 -9.89 4.56 -1.27
C TYR A 33 -9.56 3.11 -0.86
N LEU A 34 -9.86 2.14 -1.72
CA LEU A 34 -9.52 0.73 -1.47
C LEU A 34 -8.00 0.52 -1.45
N ALA A 35 -7.26 1.15 -2.38
CA ALA A 35 -5.80 1.08 -2.42
C ALA A 35 -5.17 1.65 -1.15
N LEU A 36 -5.58 2.84 -0.71
CA LEU A 36 -5.11 3.43 0.55
C LEU A 36 -5.45 2.55 1.75
N ARG A 37 -6.69 2.06 1.83
CA ARG A 37 -7.14 1.21 2.95
C ARG A 37 -6.43 -0.14 3.00
N LYS A 38 -5.95 -0.65 1.85
CA LYS A 38 -5.11 -1.85 1.78
C LYS A 38 -3.67 -1.56 2.22
N ALA A 39 -3.11 -0.43 1.80
CA ALA A 39 -1.77 0.01 2.19
C ALA A 39 -1.66 0.25 3.71
N ASP A 40 -2.68 0.84 4.32
CA ASP A 40 -2.71 1.22 5.74
C ASP A 40 -2.66 0.01 6.70
N ARG A 41 -3.26 -1.13 6.31
CA ARG A 41 -3.38 -2.29 7.20
C ARG A 41 -2.17 -3.22 7.23
N GLY A 42 -1.38 -3.28 6.16
CA GLY A 42 -0.29 -4.26 6.04
C GLY A 42 0.94 -3.92 6.90
N GLY A 43 1.36 -2.65 6.87
CA GLY A 43 2.60 -2.22 7.53
C GLY A 43 2.52 -2.24 9.06
N GLU A 44 1.40 -1.81 9.63
CA GLU A 44 1.25 -1.72 11.10
C GLU A 44 1.25 -3.11 11.76
N GLN A 45 0.55 -4.08 11.14
CA GLN A 45 0.53 -5.47 11.59
C GLN A 45 1.90 -6.13 11.48
N LEU A 46 2.61 -5.88 10.36
CA LEU A 46 3.97 -6.38 10.15
C LEU A 46 4.94 -5.86 11.22
N ILE A 47 4.96 -4.55 11.46
CA ILE A 47 5.82 -3.95 12.49
C ILE A 47 5.49 -4.51 13.88
N ALA A 48 4.19 -4.72 14.17
CA ALA A 48 3.77 -5.32 15.44
C ALA A 48 4.24 -6.77 15.59
N ALA A 49 4.21 -7.58 14.53
CA ALA A 49 4.69 -8.96 14.51
C ALA A 49 6.21 -9.04 14.73
N ILE A 50 6.98 -8.25 13.97
CA ILE A 50 8.44 -8.19 14.10
C ILE A 50 8.86 -7.77 15.52
N ARG A 51 8.20 -6.74 16.07
CA ARG A 51 8.49 -6.26 17.43
C ARG A 51 8.19 -7.33 18.50
N ARG A 52 7.20 -8.20 18.27
CA ARG A 52 6.92 -9.34 19.16
C ARG A 52 8.01 -10.40 19.05
N ALA A 53 8.35 -10.84 17.85
CA ALA A 53 9.39 -11.85 17.61
C ALA A 53 10.76 -11.39 18.15
N HIS A 54 11.11 -10.12 17.93
CA HIS A 54 12.36 -9.55 18.46
C HIS A 54 12.41 -9.53 19.99
N ARG A 55 11.30 -9.22 20.68
CA ARG A 55 11.23 -9.28 22.16
C ARG A 55 11.37 -10.70 22.71
N ASN A 56 10.96 -11.70 21.95
CA ASN A 56 11.09 -13.10 22.32
C ASN A 56 12.52 -13.63 22.10
N GLY A 57 13.42 -12.81 21.55
CA GLY A 57 14.81 -13.19 21.26
C GLY A 57 14.98 -14.03 19.99
N ASP A 58 13.92 -14.23 19.22
CA ASP A 58 13.94 -15.04 18.00
C ASP A 58 13.95 -14.13 16.77
N GLY A 59 15.15 -13.71 16.38
CA GLY A 59 15.32 -12.92 15.16
C GLY A 59 15.05 -13.71 13.88
N ALA A 60 15.11 -15.06 13.92
CA ALA A 60 14.76 -15.89 12.78
C ALA A 60 13.24 -15.93 12.56
N GLU A 61 12.46 -16.01 13.63
CA GLU A 61 10.99 -15.84 13.58
C GLU A 61 10.62 -14.46 13.04
N ALA A 62 11.34 -13.41 13.44
CA ALA A 62 11.11 -12.06 12.93
C ALA A 62 11.37 -11.95 11.42
N LEU A 63 12.39 -12.64 10.90
CA LEU A 63 12.67 -12.70 9.46
C LEU A 63 11.58 -13.46 8.70
N ALA A 64 11.14 -14.60 9.22
CA ALA A 64 10.07 -15.39 8.61
C ALA A 64 8.75 -14.61 8.49
N GLU A 65 8.40 -13.81 9.50
CA GLU A 65 7.23 -12.92 9.44
C GLU A 65 7.38 -11.80 8.40
N CYS A 66 8.60 -11.29 8.18
CA CYS A 66 8.87 -10.32 7.11
C CYS A 66 8.71 -10.94 5.71
N GLU A 67 9.24 -12.14 5.51
CA GLU A 67 9.19 -12.84 4.23
C GLU A 67 7.78 -13.34 3.88
N ARG A 68 6.89 -13.45 4.87
CA ARG A 68 5.49 -13.86 4.66
C ARG A 68 4.59 -12.75 4.11
N VAL A 69 5.03 -11.49 4.20
CA VAL A 69 4.27 -10.32 3.76
C VAL A 69 4.88 -9.80 2.48
N ASP A 70 4.11 -9.83 1.39
CA ASP A 70 4.54 -9.22 0.13
C ASP A 70 4.40 -7.70 0.19
N GLY A 71 5.48 -6.98 -0.12
CA GLY A 71 5.47 -5.53 -0.29
C GLY A 71 6.82 -4.89 -0.06
N LEU A 72 7.00 -3.68 -0.64
CA LEU A 72 8.22 -2.88 -0.54
C LEU A 72 8.74 -2.74 0.89
N VAL A 73 7.84 -2.39 1.82
CA VAL A 73 8.18 -2.20 3.24
C VAL A 73 8.63 -3.51 3.89
N ALA A 74 8.02 -4.64 3.52
CA ALA A 74 8.36 -5.95 4.06
C ALA A 74 9.71 -6.45 3.52
N GLY A 75 10.00 -6.23 2.24
CA GLY A 75 11.29 -6.55 1.63
C GLY A 75 12.45 -5.78 2.28
N VAL A 76 12.29 -4.47 2.46
CA VAL A 76 13.29 -3.63 3.15
C VAL A 76 13.48 -4.06 4.61
N LEU A 77 12.39 -4.36 5.33
CA LEU A 77 12.47 -4.88 6.70
C LEU A 77 13.17 -6.25 6.76
N ALA A 78 12.87 -7.16 5.84
CA ALA A 78 13.53 -8.47 5.77
C ALA A 78 15.04 -8.33 5.55
N ALA A 79 15.47 -7.45 4.65
CA ALA A 79 16.89 -7.15 4.43
C ALA A 79 17.57 -6.60 5.70
N GLY A 80 16.91 -5.68 6.40
CA GLY A 80 17.42 -5.13 7.66
C GLY A 80 17.53 -6.16 8.79
N VAL A 81 16.51 -7.00 8.98
CA VAL A 81 16.54 -8.08 9.99
C VAL A 81 17.60 -9.11 9.64
N ARG A 82 17.73 -9.50 8.37
CA ARG A 82 18.77 -10.43 7.92
C ARG A 82 20.18 -9.88 8.15
N ALA A 83 20.41 -8.60 7.86
CA ALA A 83 21.69 -7.94 8.13
C ALA A 83 21.99 -7.89 9.63
N HIS A 84 20.99 -7.58 10.47
CA HIS A 84 21.13 -7.58 11.92
C HIS A 84 21.56 -8.95 12.47
N LEU A 85 20.96 -10.04 11.96
CA LEU A 85 21.32 -11.41 12.33
C LEU A 85 22.75 -11.79 11.93
N MET A 86 23.23 -11.29 10.81
CA MET A 86 24.58 -11.56 10.31
C MET A 86 25.65 -10.61 10.87
N GLY A 87 25.26 -9.63 11.70
CA GLY A 87 26.17 -8.58 12.20
C GLY A 87 26.63 -7.60 11.12
N ALA A 88 25.91 -7.53 10.00
CA ALA A 88 26.17 -6.64 8.87
C ALA A 88 25.53 -5.25 9.08
N PRO A 89 26.00 -4.22 8.36
CA PRO A 89 25.43 -2.88 8.43
C PRO A 89 23.97 -2.87 7.93
N VAL A 90 23.03 -2.74 8.88
CA VAL A 90 21.58 -2.78 8.62
C VAL A 90 21.15 -1.67 7.66
N THR A 91 21.67 -0.47 7.81
CA THR A 91 21.29 0.69 6.98
C THR A 91 21.64 0.48 5.51
N GLU A 92 22.85 -0.03 5.21
CA GLU A 92 23.28 -0.29 3.84
C GLU A 92 22.43 -1.37 3.18
N ALA A 93 22.16 -2.48 3.88
CA ALA A 93 21.33 -3.56 3.37
C ALA A 93 19.88 -3.12 3.10
N MET A 94 19.33 -2.23 3.93
CA MET A 94 18.00 -1.66 3.73
C MET A 94 17.96 -0.69 2.54
N GLU A 95 18.98 0.15 2.39
CA GLU A 95 19.10 1.09 1.26
C GLU A 95 19.25 0.36 -0.07
N GLU A 96 20.12 -0.65 -0.14
CA GLU A 96 20.33 -1.47 -1.33
C GLU A 96 19.03 -2.16 -1.78
N GLN A 97 18.28 -2.72 -0.84
CA GLN A 97 17.01 -3.36 -1.13
C GLN A 97 15.95 -2.34 -1.59
N ALA A 98 15.91 -1.16 -0.98
CA ALA A 98 14.99 -0.10 -1.37
C ALA A 98 15.27 0.41 -2.81
N LEU A 99 16.53 0.51 -3.20
CA LEU A 99 16.94 0.87 -4.56
C LEU A 99 16.54 -0.20 -5.57
N THR A 100 16.71 -1.48 -5.22
CA THR A 100 16.37 -2.62 -6.08
C THR A 100 14.87 -2.66 -6.36
N ASP A 101 14.05 -2.52 -5.33
CA ASP A 101 12.59 -2.54 -5.47
C ASP A 101 12.04 -1.27 -6.15
N GLN A 102 12.66 -0.10 -5.96
CA GLN A 102 12.31 1.12 -6.72
C GLN A 102 12.61 0.98 -8.22
N GLY A 103 13.69 0.28 -8.58
CA GLY A 103 14.04 0.00 -9.97
C GLY A 103 13.02 -0.89 -10.69
N GLY A 104 12.30 -1.75 -9.96
CA GLY A 104 11.27 -2.65 -10.50
C GLY A 104 9.88 -2.03 -10.68
N LEU A 105 9.66 -0.80 -10.20
CA LEU A 105 8.38 -0.09 -10.29
C LEU A 105 8.28 0.88 -11.50
N ASN A 106 9.32 0.97 -12.34
CA ASN A 106 9.35 1.75 -13.58
C ASN A 106 9.10 0.89 -14.81
#